data_AF-A0A958A0V3-F1
#
_entry.id   AF-A0A958A0V3-F1
#
_cell.length_a   1.000
_cell.length_b   1.000
_cell.length_c   1.000
_cell.angle_alpha   90.00
_cell.angle_beta   90.00
_cell.angle_gamma   90.00
#
_symmetry.space_group_name_H-M   'P 1'
#
loop_
_entity.id
_entity.type
_entity.pdbx_description
1 polymer ?
#
loop_
_entity_poly.entity_id
_entity_poly.type
_entity_poly.pdbx_seq_one_letter_code
_entity_poly.pdbx_strand_id
1 'polypeptide(L)'
;MINLARDDFNQLVDLLRDLPNFRTETARWALINDVLTGAPREDNIRGLLDLSGGPRPAAVSLINNFQKFGQVAAGQELLGILANKLLDSYVFDPEPVAFLRGLFNRYPLDQAVAPQPPVADQPAAHTPPPRLSRPSGGHTIGGLKTKPGVNPMTIGGSVIATVVTQLSLAENDQAMVSDEFKWLFSAIHHFLLLRRGEIDPSQPIAVAIPPNAERDAPATNRLLPTIDAFDLQLWQQQFEAGLKRIATHLRNLEILSAQEASKGADGKGDVYLQNQIKSSRLEIVKVVRELAQLSRQAYGVLVTSPQQLIALLEG
;
A
#
# COMPACT_ATOMS: atom_id res chain seq x y z
N MET A 1 13.81 23.02 -3.74
CA MET A 1 14.88 22.06 -4.06
C MET A 1 15.40 21.51 -2.74
N ILE A 2 15.49 20.19 -2.61
CA ILE A 2 15.90 19.52 -1.36
C ILE A 2 17.27 18.88 -1.56
N ASN A 3 18.22 19.26 -0.72
CA ASN A 3 19.55 18.66 -0.69
C ASN A 3 19.66 17.75 0.54
N LEU A 4 19.53 16.44 0.34
CA LEU A 4 19.81 15.45 1.37
C LEU A 4 21.25 15.57 1.84
N ALA A 5 21.46 15.41 3.15
CA ALA A 5 22.77 15.14 3.71
C ALA A 5 23.38 13.90 3.04
N ARG A 6 24.71 13.86 2.95
CA ARG A 6 25.42 12.78 2.24
C ARG A 6 25.06 11.39 2.79
N ASP A 7 24.94 11.27 4.09
CA ASP A 7 24.62 9.99 4.74
C ASP A 7 23.17 9.56 4.44
N ASP A 8 22.22 10.49 4.54
CA ASP A 8 20.82 10.26 4.17
C ASP A 8 20.68 9.89 2.69
N PHE A 9 21.42 10.54 1.80
CA PHE A 9 21.45 10.21 0.38
C PHE A 9 21.93 8.78 0.14
N ASN A 10 23.06 8.40 0.75
CA ASN A 10 23.63 7.06 0.59
C ASN A 10 22.70 5.98 1.13
N GLN A 11 22.10 6.21 2.30
CA GLN A 11 21.17 5.26 2.90
C GLN A 11 19.91 5.09 2.04
N LEU A 12 19.38 6.17 1.45
CA LEU A 12 18.25 6.08 0.52
C LEU A 12 18.62 5.35 -0.78
N VAL A 13 19.83 5.57 -1.31
CA VAL A 13 20.36 4.80 -2.45
C VAL A 13 20.41 3.31 -2.12
N ASP A 14 20.89 2.94 -0.95
CA ASP A 14 21.02 1.54 -0.54
C ASP A 14 19.65 0.89 -0.36
N LEU A 15 18.67 1.58 0.25
CA LEU A 15 17.29 1.10 0.32
C LEU A 15 16.68 0.85 -1.06
N LEU A 16 16.86 1.75 -2.02
CA LEU A 16 16.36 1.52 -3.38
C LEU A 16 17.07 0.35 -4.06
N ARG A 17 18.39 0.26 -3.93
CA ARG A 17 19.19 -0.79 -4.55
C ARG A 17 18.79 -2.18 -4.08
N ASP A 18 18.47 -2.30 -2.79
CA ASP A 18 18.21 -3.59 -2.15
C ASP A 18 16.76 -4.07 -2.36
N LEU A 19 15.88 -3.21 -2.88
CA LEU A 19 14.51 -3.57 -3.24
C LEU A 19 14.45 -4.61 -4.36
N PRO A 20 13.69 -5.72 -4.19
CA PRO A 20 13.52 -6.74 -5.24
C PRO A 20 12.97 -6.17 -6.55
N ASN A 21 12.01 -5.24 -6.48
CA ASN A 21 11.41 -4.58 -7.63
C ASN A 21 12.29 -3.45 -8.23
N PHE A 22 13.53 -3.30 -7.78
CA PHE A 22 14.50 -2.35 -8.34
C PHE A 22 15.70 -3.04 -9.03
N ARG A 23 15.74 -4.38 -9.02
CA ARG A 23 16.87 -5.17 -9.52
C ARG A 23 17.04 -5.10 -11.05
N THR A 24 15.94 -5.10 -11.79
CA THR A 24 15.96 -5.04 -13.26
C THR A 24 15.42 -3.70 -13.75
N GLU A 25 15.86 -3.27 -14.93
CA GLU A 25 15.39 -2.01 -15.52
C GLU A 25 13.87 -1.97 -15.69
N THR A 26 13.27 -3.07 -16.16
CA THR A 26 11.83 -3.19 -16.28
C THR A 26 11.12 -3.03 -14.94
N ALA A 27 11.64 -3.64 -13.86
CA ALA A 27 11.05 -3.51 -12.53
C ALA A 27 11.22 -2.09 -11.97
N ARG A 28 12.37 -1.44 -12.23
CA ARG A 28 12.59 -0.03 -11.89
C ARG A 28 11.58 0.89 -12.56
N TRP A 29 11.35 0.72 -13.85
CA TRP A 29 10.31 1.48 -14.56
C TRP A 29 8.91 1.20 -14.02
N ALA A 30 8.60 -0.05 -13.64
CA ALA A 30 7.33 -0.37 -13.01
C ALA A 30 7.16 0.37 -11.66
N LEU A 31 8.20 0.40 -10.81
CA LEU A 31 8.19 1.17 -9.57
C LEU A 31 7.99 2.67 -9.85
N ILE A 32 8.74 3.25 -10.80
CA ILE A 32 8.64 4.68 -11.12
C ILE A 32 7.27 5.03 -11.68
N ASN A 33 6.67 4.18 -12.51
CA ASN A 33 5.32 4.41 -13.00
C ASN A 33 4.30 4.44 -11.86
N ASP A 34 4.45 3.55 -10.89
CA ASP A 34 3.61 3.54 -9.69
C ASP A 34 3.83 4.79 -8.83
N VAL A 35 5.09 5.20 -8.58
CA VAL A 35 5.46 6.43 -7.86
C VAL A 35 4.88 7.68 -8.52
N LEU A 36 4.93 7.76 -9.85
CA LEU A 36 4.49 8.94 -10.62
C LEU A 36 3.01 8.91 -11.00
N THR A 37 2.26 7.86 -10.64
CA THR A 37 0.85 7.73 -11.04
C THR A 37 0.04 8.90 -10.50
N GLY A 38 -0.54 9.69 -11.42
CA GLY A 38 -1.37 10.86 -11.08
C GLY A 38 -0.58 12.14 -10.78
N ALA A 39 0.76 12.12 -10.87
CA ALA A 39 1.57 13.32 -10.72
C ALA A 39 1.39 14.26 -11.92
N PRO A 40 1.22 15.58 -11.72
CA PRO A 40 1.29 16.53 -12.81
C PRO A 40 2.66 16.44 -13.49
N ARG A 41 2.68 16.41 -14.82
CA ARG A 41 3.91 16.32 -15.64
C ARG A 41 4.66 14.98 -15.53
N GLU A 42 3.96 13.88 -15.23
CA GLU A 42 4.55 12.54 -15.17
C GLU A 42 5.43 12.21 -16.39
N ASP A 43 5.00 12.54 -17.61
CA ASP A 43 5.73 12.23 -18.84
C ASP A 43 7.03 13.03 -18.96
N ASN A 44 7.04 14.30 -18.52
CA ASN A 44 8.24 15.11 -18.50
C ASN A 44 9.27 14.58 -17.50
N ILE A 45 8.78 14.09 -16.35
CA ILE A 45 9.66 13.49 -15.33
C ILE A 45 10.25 12.20 -15.89
N ARG A 46 9.42 11.30 -16.43
CA ARG A 46 9.86 10.03 -17.04
C ARG A 46 10.91 10.27 -18.12
N GLY A 47 10.71 11.24 -19.00
CA GLY A 47 11.64 11.54 -20.10
C GLY A 47 13.04 12.00 -19.65
N LEU A 48 13.21 12.38 -18.38
CA LEU A 48 14.48 12.83 -17.81
C LEU A 48 15.18 11.78 -16.94
N LEU A 49 14.52 10.65 -16.67
CA LEU A 49 15.10 9.60 -15.84
C LEU A 49 15.90 8.62 -16.69
N ASP A 50 17.14 8.39 -16.26
CA ASP A 50 17.94 7.27 -16.72
C ASP A 50 17.99 6.20 -15.62
N LEU A 51 17.27 5.10 -15.85
CA LEU A 51 17.20 3.92 -14.97
C LEU A 51 17.97 2.71 -15.53
N SER A 52 18.78 2.93 -16.56
CA SER A 52 19.59 1.89 -17.18
C SER A 52 20.75 1.46 -16.27
N GLY A 53 21.40 0.35 -16.63
CA GLY A 53 22.57 -0.16 -15.93
C GLY A 53 22.27 -0.89 -14.60
N GLY A 54 23.26 -0.88 -13.70
CA GLY A 54 23.17 -1.56 -12.41
C GLY A 54 22.21 -0.86 -11.44
N PRO A 55 21.64 -1.57 -10.44
CA PRO A 55 20.68 -0.98 -9.49
C PRO A 55 21.20 0.25 -8.74
N ARG A 56 22.47 0.25 -8.31
CA ARG A 56 23.06 1.36 -7.56
C ARG A 56 23.23 2.63 -8.41
N PRO A 57 23.87 2.60 -9.61
CA PRO A 57 23.90 3.76 -10.50
C PRO A 57 22.51 4.32 -10.83
N ALA A 58 21.53 3.44 -11.09
CA ALA A 58 20.16 3.85 -11.35
C ALA A 58 19.51 4.56 -10.14
N ALA A 59 19.71 4.04 -8.92
CA ALA A 59 19.21 4.67 -7.70
C ALA A 59 19.84 6.05 -7.46
N VAL A 60 21.16 6.18 -7.68
CA VAL A 60 21.88 7.47 -7.59
C VAL A 60 21.33 8.47 -8.62
N SER A 61 21.15 8.04 -9.87
CA SER A 61 20.58 8.88 -10.94
C SER A 61 19.17 9.35 -10.57
N LEU A 62 18.32 8.42 -10.13
CA LEU A 62 16.95 8.70 -9.72
C LEU A 62 16.87 9.74 -8.60
N ILE A 63 17.58 9.53 -7.48
CA ILE A 63 17.53 10.44 -6.34
C ILE A 63 18.04 11.82 -6.72
N ASN A 64 19.15 11.90 -7.48
CA ASN A 64 19.66 13.18 -7.96
C ASN A 64 18.65 13.94 -8.83
N ASN A 65 17.95 13.23 -9.72
CA ASN A 65 16.91 13.84 -10.54
C ASN A 65 15.71 14.30 -9.69
N PHE A 66 15.30 13.52 -8.70
CA PHE A 66 14.18 13.86 -7.81
C PHE A 66 14.49 15.10 -6.95
N GLN A 67 15.70 15.17 -6.38
CA GLN A 67 16.17 16.35 -5.64
C GLN A 67 16.19 17.63 -6.50
N LYS A 68 16.52 17.51 -7.79
CA LYS A 68 16.55 18.62 -8.75
C LYS A 68 15.16 19.07 -9.16
N PHE A 69 14.24 18.12 -9.39
CA PHE A 69 12.86 18.42 -9.75
C PHE A 69 12.11 19.12 -8.62
N GLY A 70 12.27 18.64 -7.38
CA GLY A 70 11.54 19.17 -6.23
C GLY A 70 10.06 18.80 -6.27
N GLN A 71 9.19 19.80 -6.42
CA GLN A 71 7.74 19.59 -6.31
C GLN A 71 7.07 19.34 -7.67
N VAL A 72 6.25 18.29 -7.75
CA VAL A 72 5.41 17.97 -8.92
C VAL A 72 4.07 18.69 -8.88
N ALA A 73 3.60 19.01 -7.67
CA ALA A 73 2.48 19.89 -7.39
C ALA A 73 2.73 20.61 -6.07
N ALA A 74 1.96 21.65 -5.76
CA ALA A 74 2.06 22.33 -4.48
C ALA A 74 1.90 21.33 -3.31
N GLY A 75 2.94 21.17 -2.50
CA GLY A 75 2.95 20.21 -1.37
C GLY A 75 3.22 18.76 -1.75
N GLN A 76 3.53 18.48 -3.01
CA GLN A 76 3.89 17.15 -3.48
C GLN A 76 5.36 17.15 -3.91
N GLU A 77 6.25 16.92 -2.95
CA GLU A 77 7.67 16.78 -3.22
C GLU A 77 7.97 15.36 -3.72
N LEU A 78 8.72 15.25 -4.82
CA LEU A 78 8.90 14.00 -5.56
C LEU A 78 9.70 12.95 -4.78
N LEU A 79 10.71 13.39 -4.03
CA LEU A 79 11.45 12.56 -3.09
C LEU A 79 10.55 12.15 -1.91
N GLY A 80 9.62 13.00 -1.47
CA GLY A 80 8.60 12.67 -0.48
C GLY A 80 7.63 11.59 -0.97
N ILE A 81 7.16 11.69 -2.22
CA ILE A 81 6.32 10.65 -2.86
C ILE A 81 7.10 9.34 -2.96
N LEU A 82 8.37 9.38 -3.37
CA LEU A 82 9.23 8.21 -3.40
C LEU A 82 9.40 7.59 -2.01
N ALA A 83 9.75 8.39 -1.00
CA ALA A 83 9.95 7.92 0.37
C ALA A 83 8.68 7.25 0.94
N ASN A 84 7.50 7.83 0.68
CA ASN A 84 6.22 7.21 1.02
C ASN A 84 6.04 5.86 0.33
N LYS A 85 6.39 5.76 -0.96
CA LYS A 85 6.33 4.48 -1.67
C LYS A 85 7.29 3.43 -1.10
N LEU A 86 8.45 3.85 -0.63
CA LEU A 86 9.41 2.96 0.02
C LEU A 86 8.91 2.51 1.40
N LEU A 87 8.21 3.37 2.14
CA LEU A 87 7.57 2.98 3.42
C LEU A 87 6.61 1.81 3.23
N ASP A 88 5.83 1.80 2.15
CA ASP A 88 4.95 0.66 1.80
C ASP A 88 5.73 -0.62 1.52
N SER A 89 6.92 -0.49 0.92
CA SER A 89 7.75 -1.62 0.52
C SER A 89 8.52 -2.23 1.71
N TYR A 90 8.77 -1.43 2.74
CA TYR A 90 9.55 -1.80 3.93
C TYR A 90 8.71 -1.91 5.20
N VAL A 91 7.38 -1.94 5.12
CA VAL A 91 6.48 -1.86 6.29
C VAL A 91 6.77 -2.90 7.40
N PHE A 92 7.42 -4.03 7.11
CA PHE A 92 7.82 -5.05 8.10
C PHE A 92 9.28 -4.97 8.57
N ASP A 93 10.05 -4.01 8.06
CA ASP A 93 11.45 -3.81 8.44
C ASP A 93 11.57 -2.51 9.25
N PRO A 94 11.75 -2.59 10.58
CA PRO A 94 11.70 -1.42 11.45
C PRO A 94 12.83 -0.43 11.18
N GLU A 95 14.01 -0.88 10.72
CA GLU A 95 15.16 -0.02 10.50
C GLU A 95 14.99 0.91 9.28
N PRO A 96 14.68 0.40 8.07
CA PRO A 96 14.32 1.24 6.92
C PRO A 96 13.14 2.16 7.21
N VAL A 97 12.11 1.67 7.93
CA VAL A 97 10.94 2.49 8.28
C VAL A 97 11.33 3.65 9.19
N ALA A 98 12.12 3.41 10.23
CA ALA A 98 12.61 4.46 11.13
C ALA A 98 13.45 5.50 10.37
N PHE A 99 14.32 5.06 9.47
CA PHE A 99 15.10 5.96 8.61
C PHE A 99 14.21 6.82 7.71
N LEU A 100 13.29 6.20 6.97
CA LEU A 100 12.39 6.90 6.03
C LEU A 100 11.49 7.89 6.76
N ARG A 101 10.92 7.52 7.91
CA ARG A 101 10.18 8.47 8.79
C ARG A 101 11.08 9.61 9.26
N GLY A 102 12.32 9.31 9.60
CA GLY A 102 13.33 10.32 9.95
C GLY A 102 13.58 11.34 8.84
N LEU A 103 13.47 10.97 7.57
CA LEU A 103 13.59 11.91 6.46
C LEU A 103 12.48 12.96 6.47
N PHE A 104 11.22 12.58 6.74
CA PHE A 104 10.11 13.54 6.85
C PHE A 104 10.28 14.51 8.02
N ASN A 105 11.00 14.10 9.07
CA ASN A 105 11.32 15.00 10.19
C ASN A 105 12.47 15.97 9.88
N ARG A 106 13.42 15.56 9.02
CA ARG A 106 14.62 16.36 8.69
C ARG A 106 14.42 17.27 7.49
N TYR A 107 13.53 16.90 6.57
CA TYR A 107 13.34 17.57 5.29
C TYR A 107 11.85 17.87 5.06
N PRO A 108 11.50 18.99 4.39
CA PRO A 108 10.11 19.37 4.13
C PRO A 108 9.52 18.57 2.95
N LEU A 109 9.43 17.25 3.11
CA LEU A 109 8.98 16.30 2.08
C LEU A 109 7.45 16.25 1.93
N ASP A 110 6.73 16.72 2.92
CA ASP A 110 5.27 16.75 3.03
C ASP A 110 4.69 18.19 3.06
N GLN A 111 5.56 19.21 2.96
CA GLN A 111 5.16 20.61 3.06
C GLN A 111 5.00 21.26 1.68
N ALA A 112 3.96 22.08 1.53
CA ALA A 112 3.85 22.99 0.39
C ALA A 112 4.96 24.03 0.45
N VAL A 113 5.86 24.00 -0.53
CA VAL A 113 6.84 25.07 -0.73
C VAL A 113 6.08 26.21 -1.38
N ALA A 114 6.28 27.43 -0.89
CA ALA A 114 5.70 28.62 -1.50
C ALA A 114 5.98 28.62 -3.02
N PRO A 115 5.01 28.99 -3.87
CA PRO A 115 5.17 28.92 -5.32
C PRO A 115 6.49 29.57 -5.72
N GLN A 116 7.41 28.78 -6.27
CA GLN A 116 8.62 29.36 -6.83
C GLN A 116 8.20 30.23 -8.03
N PRO A 117 8.82 31.41 -8.22
CA PRO A 117 8.58 32.19 -9.43
C PRO A 117 8.78 31.28 -10.65
N PRO A 118 7.91 31.37 -11.66
CA PRO A 118 8.00 30.51 -12.83
C PRO A 118 9.43 30.55 -13.36
N VAL A 119 10.02 29.37 -13.55
CA VAL A 119 11.30 29.23 -14.26
C VAL A 119 11.12 29.98 -15.57
N ALA A 120 11.90 31.05 -15.75
CA ALA A 120 11.76 31.94 -16.89
C ALA A 120 11.71 31.12 -18.17
N ASP A 121 10.55 31.17 -18.84
CA ASP A 121 10.34 30.55 -20.13
C ASP A 121 11.46 31.00 -21.08
N GLN A 122 12.21 30.02 -21.59
CA GLN A 122 12.94 30.23 -22.85
C GLN A 122 11.94 30.79 -23.88
N PRO A 123 12.33 31.81 -24.66
CA PRO A 123 11.39 32.60 -25.43
C PRO A 123 10.81 31.78 -26.60
N ALA A 124 9.64 31.17 -26.37
CA ALA A 124 8.74 30.79 -27.44
C ALA A 124 7.87 32.02 -27.74
N ALA A 125 8.25 32.76 -28.77
CA ALA A 125 7.40 33.77 -29.38
C ALA A 125 6.10 33.11 -29.83
N HIS A 126 4.98 33.44 -29.19
CA HIS A 126 3.65 33.62 -29.79
C HIS A 126 2.68 34.11 -28.73
N THR A 127 2.31 35.39 -28.82
CA THR A 127 1.32 36.06 -27.97
C THR A 127 -0.08 35.49 -28.24
N PRO A 128 -0.79 34.93 -27.24
CA PRO A 128 -2.23 34.71 -27.36
C PRO A 128 -3.01 35.97 -26.94
N PRO A 129 -4.20 36.21 -27.52
CA PRO A 129 -5.01 37.40 -27.25
C PRO A 129 -5.63 37.41 -25.83
N PRO A 130 -6.08 38.59 -25.35
CA PRO A 130 -6.50 38.81 -23.97
C PRO A 130 -7.74 37.99 -23.61
N ARG A 131 -7.66 37.25 -22.50
CA ARG A 131 -8.80 36.51 -21.93
C ARG A 131 -9.72 37.46 -21.16
N LEU A 132 -11.00 37.48 -21.55
CA LEU A 132 -12.08 38.13 -20.83
C LEU A 132 -12.30 37.49 -19.45
N SER A 133 -12.44 38.34 -18.45
CA SER A 133 -12.77 38.00 -17.07
C SER A 133 -14.07 37.19 -17.00
N ARG A 134 -14.03 36.00 -16.41
CA ARG A 134 -15.23 35.22 -16.08
C ARG A 134 -15.72 35.57 -14.66
N PRO A 135 -17.04 35.72 -14.46
CA PRO A 135 -17.63 35.93 -13.15
C PRO A 135 -17.59 34.65 -12.30
N SER A 136 -17.25 34.80 -11.02
CA SER A 136 -17.33 33.77 -9.99
C SER A 136 -18.78 33.38 -9.71
N GLY A 137 -19.26 32.36 -10.41
CA GLY A 137 -20.45 31.61 -10.04
C GLY A 137 -20.05 30.33 -9.32
N GLY A 138 -20.24 30.28 -8.00
CA GLY A 138 -20.10 29.05 -7.22
C GLY A 138 -21.18 28.05 -7.62
N HIS A 139 -20.82 27.06 -8.43
CA HIS A 139 -21.62 25.85 -8.63
C HIS A 139 -21.08 24.76 -7.72
N THR A 140 -21.78 24.49 -6.62
CA THR A 140 -21.66 23.21 -5.92
C THR A 140 -22.12 22.10 -6.85
N ILE A 141 -21.17 21.35 -7.41
CA ILE A 141 -21.41 20.13 -8.18
C ILE A 141 -21.96 19.08 -7.20
N GLY A 142 -23.29 19.10 -7.01
CA GLY A 142 -24.01 18.07 -6.28
C GLY A 142 -24.08 16.78 -7.11
N GLY A 143 -23.68 15.66 -6.52
CA GLY A 143 -23.99 14.33 -7.05
C GLY A 143 -22.82 13.40 -7.36
N LEU A 144 -21.58 13.72 -6.96
CA LEU A 144 -20.51 12.73 -6.93
C LEU A 144 -20.83 11.68 -5.86
N LYS A 145 -21.52 10.61 -6.26
CA LYS A 145 -21.64 9.39 -5.47
C LYS A 145 -20.20 8.94 -5.16
N THR A 146 -19.78 9.13 -3.92
CA THR A 146 -18.52 8.58 -3.43
C THR A 146 -18.55 7.09 -3.72
N LYS A 147 -17.54 6.58 -4.43
CA LYS A 147 -17.45 5.14 -4.70
C LYS A 147 -17.56 4.43 -3.35
N PRO A 148 -18.49 3.46 -3.20
CA PRO A 148 -18.65 2.75 -1.94
C PRO A 148 -17.29 2.19 -1.52
N GLY A 149 -16.85 2.56 -0.32
CA GLY A 149 -15.57 2.11 0.22
C GLY A 149 -15.55 0.59 0.34
N VAL A 150 -14.35 0.02 0.23
CA VAL A 150 -14.16 -1.42 0.39
C VAL A 150 -14.54 -1.85 1.81
N ASN A 151 -15.52 -2.75 1.96
CA ASN A 151 -15.93 -3.26 3.27
C ASN A 151 -14.99 -4.40 3.70
N PRO A 152 -14.23 -4.25 4.81
CA PRO A 152 -13.29 -5.28 5.25
C PRO A 152 -13.96 -6.60 5.60
N MET A 153 -15.18 -6.57 6.14
CA MET A 153 -15.92 -7.79 6.52
C MET A 153 -16.31 -8.61 5.28
N THR A 154 -16.76 -7.93 4.22
CA THR A 154 -17.06 -8.59 2.94
C THR A 154 -15.81 -9.22 2.34
N ILE A 155 -14.67 -8.51 2.37
CA ILE A 155 -13.39 -9.07 1.92
C ILE A 155 -13.00 -10.29 2.76
N GLY A 156 -13.07 -10.20 4.08
CA GLY A 156 -12.73 -11.31 4.96
C GLY A 156 -13.55 -12.57 4.68
N GLY A 157 -14.86 -12.41 4.50
CA GLY A 157 -15.75 -13.49 4.07
C GLY A 157 -15.31 -14.12 2.74
N SER A 158 -14.97 -13.30 1.74
CA SER A 158 -14.48 -13.79 0.45
C SER A 158 -13.14 -14.49 0.56
N VAL A 159 -12.20 -14.01 1.37
CA VAL A 159 -10.90 -14.67 1.60
C VAL A 159 -11.11 -16.04 2.23
N ILE A 160 -11.95 -16.14 3.26
CA ILE A 160 -12.27 -17.44 3.89
C ILE A 160 -12.88 -18.39 2.85
N ALA A 161 -13.87 -17.94 2.09
CA ALA A 161 -14.61 -18.76 1.13
C ALA A 161 -13.81 -19.20 -0.12
N THR A 162 -12.78 -18.45 -0.51
CA THR A 162 -12.03 -18.72 -1.76
C THR A 162 -10.60 -19.23 -1.53
N VAL A 163 -10.02 -18.93 -0.36
CA VAL A 163 -8.67 -19.36 0.01
C VAL A 163 -8.78 -20.49 1.04
N VAL A 164 -9.34 -20.22 2.21
CA VAL A 164 -9.28 -21.14 3.36
C VAL A 164 -10.05 -22.44 3.09
N THR A 165 -11.29 -22.36 2.62
CA THR A 165 -12.13 -23.53 2.34
C THR A 165 -11.59 -24.40 1.20
N GLN A 166 -10.73 -23.86 0.33
CA GLN A 166 -10.20 -24.56 -0.83
C GLN A 166 -8.89 -25.32 -0.53
N LEU A 167 -8.28 -25.12 0.65
CA LEU A 167 -7.00 -25.72 1.02
C LEU A 167 -7.07 -27.14 1.61
N SER A 168 -8.26 -27.76 1.62
CA SER A 168 -8.47 -29.13 2.14
C SER A 168 -7.83 -29.35 3.52
N LEU A 169 -7.92 -28.34 4.39
CA LEU A 169 -7.45 -28.41 5.76
C LEU A 169 -8.31 -29.38 6.58
N ALA A 170 -7.75 -29.92 7.67
CA ALA A 170 -8.58 -30.60 8.66
C ALA A 170 -9.65 -29.63 9.21
N GLU A 171 -10.83 -30.14 9.55
CA GLU A 171 -11.97 -29.32 9.97
C GLU A 171 -11.63 -28.37 11.14
N ASN A 172 -10.87 -28.87 12.13
CA ASN A 172 -10.42 -28.07 13.27
C ASN A 172 -9.47 -26.94 12.86
N ASP A 173 -8.54 -27.20 11.93
CA ASP A 173 -7.60 -26.20 11.44
C ASP A 173 -8.33 -25.15 10.60
N GLN A 174 -9.28 -25.59 9.76
CA GLN A 174 -10.11 -24.69 8.97
C GLN A 174 -10.95 -23.76 9.85
N ALA A 175 -11.54 -24.28 10.93
CA ALA A 175 -12.30 -23.50 11.90
C ALA A 175 -11.41 -22.47 12.60
N MET A 176 -10.24 -22.90 13.09
CA MET A 176 -9.25 -22.03 13.72
C MET A 176 -8.84 -20.88 12.79
N VAL A 177 -8.43 -21.18 11.55
CA VAL A 177 -8.02 -20.18 10.56
C VAL A 177 -9.17 -19.22 10.25
N SER A 178 -10.39 -19.74 10.11
CA SER A 178 -11.57 -18.93 9.83
C SER A 178 -11.88 -17.95 10.96
N ASP A 179 -11.76 -18.38 12.22
CA ASP A 179 -12.01 -17.53 13.38
C ASP A 179 -10.93 -16.46 13.55
N GLU A 180 -9.67 -16.78 13.29
CA GLU A 180 -8.60 -15.79 13.22
C GLU A 180 -8.84 -14.74 12.13
N PHE A 181 -9.26 -15.17 10.94
CA PHE A 181 -9.54 -14.24 9.84
C PHE A 181 -10.77 -13.37 10.16
N LYS A 182 -11.84 -13.93 10.72
CA LYS A 182 -13.00 -13.15 11.17
C LYS A 182 -12.60 -12.07 12.17
N TRP A 183 -11.77 -12.41 13.15
CA TRP A 183 -11.27 -11.43 14.12
C TRP A 183 -10.43 -10.35 13.43
N LEU A 184 -9.47 -10.73 12.58
CA LEU A 184 -8.59 -9.80 11.87
C LEU A 184 -9.38 -8.79 11.04
N PHE A 185 -10.29 -9.25 10.18
CA PHE A 185 -11.10 -8.36 9.35
C PHE A 185 -12.08 -7.51 10.18
N SER A 186 -12.53 -8.01 11.34
CA SER A 186 -13.30 -7.21 12.30
C SER A 186 -12.46 -6.12 12.96
N ALA A 187 -11.20 -6.40 13.31
CA ALA A 187 -10.26 -5.43 13.87
C ALA A 187 -9.95 -4.31 12.87
N ILE A 188 -9.76 -4.66 11.59
CA ILE A 188 -9.55 -3.69 10.51
C ILE A 188 -10.81 -2.84 10.29
N HIS A 189 -11.98 -3.47 10.26
CA HIS A 189 -13.25 -2.75 10.14
C HIS A 189 -13.46 -1.77 11.30
N HIS A 190 -13.27 -2.24 12.53
CA HIS A 190 -13.31 -1.43 13.74
C HIS A 190 -12.34 -0.24 13.67
N PHE A 191 -11.10 -0.48 13.22
CA PHE A 191 -10.11 0.58 13.05
C PHE A 191 -10.59 1.66 12.07
N LEU A 192 -11.12 1.25 10.91
CA LEU A 192 -11.61 2.20 9.90
C LEU A 192 -12.85 2.97 10.37
N LEU A 193 -13.74 2.34 11.15
CA LEU A 193 -14.88 3.03 11.76
C LEU A 193 -14.42 4.09 12.78
N LEU A 194 -13.43 3.76 13.63
CA LEU A 194 -12.81 4.70 14.55
C LEU A 194 -12.22 5.91 13.81
N ARG A 195 -11.47 5.66 12.74
CA ARG A 195 -10.85 6.71 11.93
C ARG A 195 -11.85 7.63 11.25
N ARG A 196 -13.06 7.15 10.97
CA ARG A 196 -14.17 7.94 10.42
C ARG A 196 -15.00 8.65 11.50
N GLY A 197 -14.72 8.41 12.78
CA GLY A 197 -15.49 8.94 13.90
C GLY A 197 -16.88 8.30 14.02
N GLU A 198 -17.07 7.09 13.48
CA GLU A 198 -18.36 6.38 13.50
C GLU A 198 -18.56 5.61 14.81
N ILE A 199 -17.49 5.31 15.55
CA ILE A 199 -17.52 4.62 16.85
C ILE A 199 -16.54 5.26 17.84
N ASP A 200 -16.73 4.99 19.13
CA ASP A 200 -15.90 5.53 20.21
C ASP A 200 -14.59 4.72 20.38
N PRO A 201 -13.42 5.36 20.64
CA PRO A 201 -12.14 4.68 20.88
C PRO A 201 -12.15 3.63 21.99
N SER A 202 -13.04 3.78 22.97
CA SER A 202 -13.23 2.81 24.05
C SER A 202 -14.08 1.60 23.65
N GLN A 203 -14.73 1.61 22.48
CA GLN A 203 -15.52 0.47 22.05
C GLN A 203 -14.57 -0.72 21.74
N PRO A 204 -14.86 -1.93 22.25
CA PRO A 204 -14.09 -3.11 21.88
C PRO A 204 -14.56 -3.67 20.53
N ILE A 205 -13.68 -4.42 19.87
CA ILE A 205 -14.06 -5.24 18.71
C ILE A 205 -15.12 -6.25 19.16
N ALA A 206 -16.22 -6.35 18.41
CA ALA A 206 -17.35 -7.23 18.78
C ALA A 206 -16.99 -8.74 18.72
N VAL A 207 -16.03 -9.11 17.89
CA VAL A 207 -15.52 -10.47 17.77
C VAL A 207 -14.47 -10.72 18.85
N ALA A 208 -14.60 -11.82 19.59
CA ALA A 208 -13.65 -12.20 20.64
C ALA A 208 -12.27 -12.53 20.04
N ILE A 209 -11.21 -12.21 20.79
CA ILE A 209 -9.84 -12.56 20.37
C ILE A 209 -9.72 -14.09 20.32
N PRO A 210 -9.29 -14.67 19.19
CA PRO A 210 -9.06 -16.11 19.06
C PRO A 210 -8.13 -16.63 20.18
N PRO A 211 -8.33 -17.87 20.66
CA PRO A 211 -7.51 -18.43 21.73
C PRO A 211 -6.04 -18.63 21.30
N ASN A 212 -5.79 -18.84 20.01
CA ASN A 212 -4.46 -19.12 19.45
C ASN A 212 -3.72 -17.86 18.96
N ALA A 213 -4.34 -16.69 19.06
CA ALA A 213 -3.69 -15.44 18.70
C ALA A 213 -2.63 -15.05 19.74
N GLU A 214 -1.47 -14.61 19.29
CA GLU A 214 -0.44 -14.03 20.15
C GLU A 214 -0.89 -12.66 20.67
N ARG A 215 -0.58 -12.35 21.93
CA ARG A 215 -1.01 -11.12 22.60
C ARG A 215 0.16 -10.44 23.27
N ASP A 216 0.39 -9.19 22.91
CA ASP A 216 1.30 -8.30 23.63
C ASP A 216 0.55 -7.75 24.85
N ALA A 217 1.16 -7.72 26.04
CA ALA A 217 0.55 -7.06 27.19
C ALA A 217 0.58 -5.53 26.96
N PRO A 218 -0.53 -4.77 27.12
CA PRO A 218 -1.84 -5.13 27.67
C PRO A 218 -2.99 -5.20 26.61
N ALA A 219 -2.96 -6.14 25.67
CA ALA A 219 -3.98 -6.26 24.63
C ALA A 219 -5.39 -6.57 25.18
N THR A 220 -6.35 -5.66 24.97
CA THR A 220 -7.73 -5.75 25.51
C THR A 220 -8.82 -5.75 24.44
N ASN A 221 -8.53 -6.21 23.22
CA ASN A 221 -9.48 -6.17 22.07
C ASN A 221 -9.96 -4.75 21.74
N ARG A 222 -9.12 -3.76 22.02
CA ARG A 222 -9.33 -2.32 21.84
C ARG A 222 -8.08 -1.74 21.21
N LEU A 223 -8.23 -0.60 20.55
CA LEU A 223 -7.10 0.14 20.01
C LEU A 223 -6.15 0.51 21.15
N LEU A 224 -4.84 0.33 20.96
CA LEU A 224 -3.86 0.67 21.98
C LEU A 224 -3.86 2.19 22.23
N PRO A 225 -3.81 2.66 23.49
CA PRO A 225 -3.89 4.08 23.79
C PRO A 225 -2.62 4.87 23.43
N THR A 226 -1.52 4.17 23.11
CA THR A 226 -0.20 4.76 22.87
C THR A 226 0.04 5.21 21.43
N ILE A 227 -0.95 5.07 20.55
CA ILE A 227 -0.79 5.34 19.11
C ILE A 227 -1.05 6.81 18.83
N ASP A 228 -0.11 7.49 18.20
CA ASP A 228 -0.26 8.89 17.83
C ASP A 228 -1.10 9.09 16.57
N ALA A 229 -1.50 10.34 16.29
CA ALA A 229 -2.36 10.66 15.15
C ALA A 229 -1.72 10.38 13.79
N PHE A 230 -0.38 10.44 13.69
CA PHE A 230 0.36 10.19 12.46
C PHE A 230 0.36 8.69 12.14
N ASP A 231 0.69 7.84 13.11
CA ASP A 231 0.62 6.38 12.98
C ASP A 231 -0.80 5.94 12.61
N LEU A 232 -1.82 6.52 13.25
CA LEU A 232 -3.22 6.22 12.90
C LEU A 232 -3.56 6.57 11.43
N GLN A 233 -3.06 7.69 10.91
CA GLN A 233 -3.28 8.07 9.53
C GLN A 233 -2.53 7.15 8.56
N LEU A 234 -1.28 6.82 8.86
CA LEU A 234 -0.48 5.92 8.04
C LEU A 234 -1.10 4.52 7.98
N TRP A 235 -1.46 3.94 9.13
CA TRP A 235 -2.07 2.63 9.20
C TRP A 235 -3.43 2.57 8.50
N GLN A 236 -4.22 3.65 8.56
CA GLN A 236 -5.45 3.74 7.78
C GLN A 236 -5.17 3.56 6.28
N GLN A 237 -4.18 4.28 5.74
CA GLN A 237 -3.81 4.16 4.33
C GLN A 237 -3.33 2.75 4.00
N GLN A 238 -2.52 2.14 4.88
CA GLN A 238 -2.01 0.79 4.68
C GLN A 238 -3.11 -0.28 4.75
N PHE A 239 -4.05 -0.17 5.68
CA PHE A 239 -5.22 -1.05 5.73
C PHE A 239 -6.06 -0.93 4.46
N GLU A 240 -6.37 0.29 4.01
CA GLU A 240 -7.16 0.52 2.79
C GLU A 240 -6.43 -0.01 1.53
N ALA A 241 -5.12 0.22 1.44
CA ALA A 241 -4.29 -0.28 0.35
C ALA A 241 -4.23 -1.82 0.34
N GLY A 242 -4.02 -2.45 1.49
CA GLY A 242 -4.01 -3.91 1.63
C GLY A 242 -5.36 -4.53 1.26
N LEU A 243 -6.47 -3.96 1.72
CA LEU A 243 -7.82 -4.40 1.35
C LEU A 243 -8.06 -4.29 -0.17
N LYS A 244 -7.62 -3.20 -0.80
CA LYS A 244 -7.73 -3.02 -2.26
C LYS A 244 -6.89 -4.06 -3.03
N ARG A 245 -5.68 -4.37 -2.56
CA ARG A 245 -4.83 -5.44 -3.12
C ARG A 245 -5.53 -6.79 -3.01
N ILE A 246 -6.04 -7.15 -1.82
CA ILE A 246 -6.80 -8.40 -1.63
C ILE A 246 -8.00 -8.47 -2.58
N ALA A 247 -8.80 -7.41 -2.68
CA ALA A 247 -9.96 -7.37 -3.60
C ALA A 247 -9.55 -7.62 -5.06
N THR A 248 -8.40 -7.07 -5.48
CA THR A 248 -7.87 -7.24 -6.83
C THR A 248 -7.47 -8.69 -7.08
N HIS A 249 -6.72 -9.30 -6.14
CA HIS A 249 -6.32 -10.70 -6.25
C HIS A 249 -7.51 -11.66 -6.17
N LEU A 250 -8.51 -11.38 -5.33
CA LEU A 250 -9.75 -12.17 -5.26
C LEU A 250 -10.50 -12.18 -6.59
N ARG A 251 -10.61 -11.02 -7.26
CA ARG A 251 -11.24 -10.93 -8.58
C ARG A 251 -10.46 -11.74 -9.63
N ASN A 252 -9.13 -11.67 -9.60
CA ASN A 252 -8.30 -12.48 -10.51
C ASN A 252 -8.47 -13.98 -10.23
N LEU A 253 -8.49 -14.37 -8.95
CA LEU A 253 -8.71 -15.75 -8.53
C LEU A 253 -10.08 -16.27 -8.96
N GLU A 254 -11.13 -15.45 -8.89
CA GLU A 254 -12.47 -15.79 -9.37
C GLU A 254 -12.47 -16.08 -10.89
N ILE A 255 -11.79 -15.24 -11.69
CA ILE A 255 -11.65 -15.45 -13.14
C ILE A 255 -10.91 -16.76 -13.43
N LEU A 256 -9.78 -17.01 -12.76
CA LEU A 256 -9.00 -18.23 -12.93
C LEU A 256 -9.80 -19.48 -12.52
N SER A 257 -10.54 -19.40 -11.42
CA SER A 257 -11.39 -20.50 -10.94
C SER A 257 -12.57 -20.76 -11.89
N ALA A 258 -13.17 -19.71 -12.45
CA ALA A 258 -14.21 -19.86 -13.48
C ALA A 258 -13.66 -20.49 -14.76
N GLN A 259 -12.43 -20.13 -15.15
CA GLN A 259 -11.73 -20.75 -16.28
C GLN A 259 -11.47 -22.23 -16.03
N GLU A 260 -10.98 -22.60 -14.84
CA GLU A 260 -10.80 -23.99 -14.42
C GLU A 260 -12.13 -24.76 -14.52
N ALA A 261 -13.19 -24.22 -13.92
CA ALA A 261 -14.51 -24.84 -13.94
C ALA A 261 -15.05 -25.04 -15.36
N SER A 262 -14.84 -24.07 -16.25
CA SER A 262 -15.27 -24.15 -17.65
C SER A 262 -14.56 -25.25 -18.44
N LYS A 263 -13.34 -25.61 -18.05
CA LYS A 263 -12.54 -26.69 -18.65
C LYS A 263 -12.79 -28.07 -18.00
N GLY A 264 -13.52 -28.15 -16.88
CA GLY A 264 -13.81 -29.41 -16.20
C GLY A 264 -12.55 -30.18 -15.77
N ALA A 265 -12.46 -31.46 -16.16
CA ALA A 265 -11.31 -32.31 -15.82
C ALA A 265 -9.99 -31.78 -16.43
N ASP A 266 -10.04 -31.23 -17.65
CA ASP A 266 -8.86 -30.68 -18.32
C ASP A 266 -8.33 -29.44 -17.61
N GLY A 267 -9.21 -28.63 -17.01
CA GLY A 267 -8.82 -27.47 -16.20
C GLY A 267 -8.07 -27.84 -14.93
N LYS A 268 -8.47 -28.95 -14.29
CA LYS A 268 -7.78 -29.49 -13.12
C LYS A 268 -6.41 -30.07 -13.47
N GLY A 269 -6.26 -30.62 -14.68
CA GLY A 269 -4.99 -31.12 -15.21
C GLY A 269 -4.06 -30.03 -15.77
N ASP A 270 -4.56 -28.82 -15.99
CA ASP A 270 -3.80 -27.70 -16.52
C ASP A 270 -2.86 -27.13 -15.46
N VAL A 271 -1.63 -27.65 -15.41
CA VAL A 271 -0.58 -27.28 -14.45
C VAL A 271 -0.32 -25.77 -14.44
N TYR A 272 -0.39 -25.11 -15.59
CA TYR A 272 -0.17 -23.67 -15.67
C TYR A 272 -1.27 -22.90 -14.95
N LEU A 273 -2.54 -23.24 -15.23
CA LEU A 273 -3.69 -22.62 -14.58
C LEU A 273 -3.68 -22.88 -13.07
N GLN A 274 -3.38 -24.11 -12.63
CA GLN A 274 -3.27 -24.45 -11.21
C GLN A 274 -2.18 -23.64 -10.50
N ASN A 275 -1.02 -23.44 -11.15
CA ASN A 275 0.04 -22.60 -10.62
C ASN A 275 -0.38 -21.13 -10.50
N GLN A 276 -1.16 -20.60 -11.44
CA GLN A 276 -1.71 -19.24 -11.34
C GLN A 276 -2.72 -19.09 -10.20
N ILE A 277 -3.59 -20.09 -10.00
CA ILE A 277 -4.55 -20.14 -8.88
C ILE A 277 -3.78 -20.20 -7.54
N LYS A 278 -2.81 -21.10 -7.42
CA LYS A 278 -1.95 -21.24 -6.24
C LYS A 278 -1.19 -19.93 -5.94
N SER A 279 -0.59 -19.34 -6.97
CA SER A 279 0.11 -18.04 -6.86
C SER A 279 -0.81 -16.91 -6.40
N SER A 280 -2.02 -16.82 -6.97
CA SER A 280 -3.00 -15.80 -6.56
C SER A 280 -3.45 -15.97 -5.12
N ARG A 281 -3.67 -17.21 -4.66
CA ARG A 281 -3.96 -17.51 -3.25
C ARG A 281 -2.80 -17.11 -2.35
N LEU A 282 -1.57 -17.44 -2.73
CA LEU A 282 -0.37 -17.09 -1.97
C LEU A 282 -0.23 -15.56 -1.82
N GLU A 283 -0.43 -14.79 -2.89
CA GLU A 283 -0.38 -13.33 -2.82
C GLU A 283 -1.48 -12.75 -1.91
N ILE A 284 -2.70 -13.32 -1.91
CA ILE A 284 -3.74 -12.93 -0.95
C ILE A 284 -3.26 -13.17 0.49
N VAL A 285 -2.78 -14.37 0.80
CA VAL A 285 -2.37 -14.71 2.17
C VAL A 285 -1.18 -13.86 2.63
N LYS A 286 -0.23 -13.56 1.74
CA LYS A 286 0.85 -12.60 2.01
C LYS A 286 0.28 -11.27 2.47
N VAL A 287 -0.63 -10.66 1.71
CA VAL A 287 -1.27 -9.39 2.10
C VAL A 287 -2.06 -9.53 3.40
N VAL A 288 -2.74 -10.66 3.64
CA VAL A 288 -3.43 -10.88 4.93
C VAL A 288 -2.43 -10.92 6.11
N ARG A 289 -1.25 -11.53 5.94
CA ARG A 289 -0.17 -11.47 6.94
C ARG A 289 0.30 -10.05 7.19
N GLU A 290 0.42 -9.24 6.14
CA GLU A 290 0.75 -7.81 6.24
C GLU A 290 -0.23 -7.07 7.16
N LEU A 291 -1.53 -7.27 6.91
CA LEU A 291 -2.60 -6.69 7.71
C LEU A 291 -2.65 -7.23 9.15
N ALA A 292 -2.26 -8.49 9.36
CA ALA A 292 -2.15 -9.08 10.69
C ALA A 292 -1.05 -8.42 11.53
N GLN A 293 0.10 -8.10 10.92
CA GLN A 293 1.18 -7.37 11.60
C GLN A 293 0.78 -5.93 11.94
N LEU A 294 0.09 -5.23 11.04
CA LEU A 294 -0.48 -3.91 11.35
C LEU A 294 -1.51 -3.99 12.49
N SER A 295 -2.33 -5.05 12.51
CA SER A 295 -3.28 -5.28 13.60
C SER A 295 -2.59 -5.57 14.93
N ARG A 296 -1.43 -6.24 14.92
CA ARG A 296 -0.58 -6.38 16.10
C ARG A 296 -0.13 -5.02 16.62
N GLN A 297 0.36 -4.14 15.75
CA GLN A 297 0.78 -2.79 16.15
C GLN A 297 -0.40 -1.97 16.69
N ALA A 298 -1.59 -2.12 16.11
CA ALA A 298 -2.76 -1.34 16.51
C ALA A 298 -3.47 -1.86 17.77
N TYR A 299 -3.53 -3.18 17.97
CA TYR A 299 -4.36 -3.83 18.99
C TYR A 299 -3.55 -4.70 19.98
N GLY A 300 -2.25 -4.90 19.74
CA GLY A 300 -1.42 -5.82 20.51
C GLY A 300 -1.76 -7.29 20.27
N VAL A 301 -2.44 -7.63 19.17
CA VAL A 301 -2.90 -8.99 18.87
C VAL A 301 -2.43 -9.41 17.48
N LEU A 302 -1.75 -10.55 17.39
CA LEU A 302 -1.29 -11.14 16.14
C LEU A 302 -1.97 -12.49 15.91
N VAL A 303 -2.71 -12.61 14.80
CA VAL A 303 -3.19 -13.90 14.29
C VAL A 303 -2.08 -14.61 13.52
N THR A 304 -1.91 -15.91 13.76
CA THR A 304 -0.74 -16.67 13.28
C THR A 304 -1.03 -17.47 12.00
N SER A 305 -2.30 -17.76 11.73
CA SER A 305 -2.77 -18.51 10.57
C SER A 305 -2.25 -18.02 9.22
N PRO A 306 -2.13 -16.70 8.93
CA PRO A 306 -1.60 -16.25 7.64
C PRO A 306 -0.19 -16.78 7.36
N GLN A 307 0.68 -16.87 8.38
CA GLN A 307 2.04 -17.39 8.21
C GLN A 307 2.03 -18.90 7.97
N GLN A 308 1.17 -19.65 8.66
CA GLN A 308 1.02 -21.09 8.46
C GLN A 308 0.48 -21.42 7.06
N LEU A 309 -0.49 -20.64 6.58
CA LEU A 309 -1.04 -20.78 5.23
C LEU A 309 -0.01 -20.48 4.14
N ILE A 310 0.90 -19.51 4.34
CA ILE A 310 2.02 -19.27 3.41
C ILE A 310 2.91 -20.51 3.32
N ALA A 311 3.31 -21.08 4.45
CA ALA A 311 4.14 -22.28 4.47
C ALA A 311 3.46 -23.46 3.75
N LEU A 312 2.15 -23.64 3.96
CA LEU A 312 1.37 -24.67 3.27
C LEU A 312 1.28 -24.42 1.75
N LEU A 313 1.13 -23.17 1.33
CA LEU A 313 1.05 -22.78 -0.08
C LEU A 313 2.42 -22.73 -0.78
N GLU A 314 3.53 -22.71 -0.05
CA GLU A 314 4.87 -22.76 -0.64
C GLU A 314 5.41 -24.19 -0.74
N GLY A 315 4.91 -25.12 0.09
CA GLY A 315 5.11 -26.56 -0.04
C GLY A 315 4.45 -27.14 -1.30
#